data_AF-A0A6A4V352-F1
#
_entry.id   AF-A0A6A4V352-F1
#
_cell.length_a   1.000
_cell.length_b   1.000
_cell.length_c   1.000
_cell.angle_alpha   90.00
_cell.angle_beta   90.00
_cell.angle_gamma   90.00
#
_symmetry.space_group_name_H-M   'P 1'
#
loop_
_entity.id
_entity.type
_entity.pdbx_description
1 polymer ?
#
loop_
_entity_poly.entity_id
_entity_poly.type
_entity_poly.pdbx_seq_one_letter_code
_entity_poly.pdbx_strand_id
1 'polypeptide(L)' 'MMHLNDTKSQVKGHHLTYTEHIEIQTWKLLDKSNRFIAKELGRSHKSINSEVKRRTTVQKKLVNGKPIN' A
#
# COMPACT_ATOMS: atom_id res chain seq x y z
N MET A 1 -27.61 -1.95 -12.24
CA MET A 1 -26.69 -3.07 -12.51
C MET A 1 -25.36 -2.74 -11.85
N MET A 2 -25.05 -3.37 -10.71
CA MET A 2 -23.74 -3.22 -10.05
C MET A 2 -22.73 -4.07 -10.82
N HIS A 3 -21.72 -3.45 -11.43
CA HIS A 3 -20.62 -4.18 -12.06
C HIS A 3 -19.69 -4.72 -10.97
N LEU A 4 -19.90 -5.97 -10.57
CA LEU A 4 -19.01 -6.78 -9.72
C LEU A 4 -18.04 -7.57 -10.63
N ASN A 5 -17.13 -6.89 -11.30
CA ASN A 5 -16.11 -7.54 -12.13
C ASN A 5 -14.70 -7.09 -11.70
N ASP A 6 -14.31 -7.44 -10.48
CA ASP A 6 -12.90 -7.38 -10.06
C ASP A 6 -12.32 -8.79 -9.89
N THR A 7 -12.57 -9.67 -10.86
CA THR A 7 -11.82 -10.92 -11.01
C THR A 7 -10.46 -10.67 -11.65
N LYS A 8 -9.71 -9.67 -11.17
CA LYS A 8 -8.27 -9.60 -11.47
C LYS A 8 -7.57 -10.33 -10.34
N SER A 9 -7.13 -11.56 -10.60
CA SER A 9 -6.19 -12.26 -9.72
C SER A 9 -5.12 -11.24 -9.30
N GLN A 10 -5.03 -10.96 -8.00
CA GLN A 10 -4.09 -9.99 -7.48
C GLN A 10 -2.66 -10.56 -7.60
N VAL A 11 -2.09 -10.49 -8.80
CA VAL A 11 -0.78 -11.06 -9.10
C VAL A 11 0.31 -10.21 -8.44
N LYS A 12 1.39 -10.88 -8.03
CA LYS A 12 2.65 -10.26 -7.61
C LYS A 12 3.10 -9.22 -8.66
N GLY A 13 3.24 -7.96 -8.24
CA GLY A 13 3.64 -6.85 -9.12
C GLY A 13 2.52 -5.82 -9.36
N HIS A 14 1.27 -6.14 -9.05
CA HIS A 14 0.21 -5.13 -9.03
C HIS A 14 0.39 -4.15 -7.87
N HIS A 15 0.11 -2.87 -8.14
CA HIS A 15 0.03 -1.85 -7.11
C HIS A 15 -1.11 -2.15 -6.13
N LEU A 16 -0.95 -1.68 -4.90
CA LEU A 16 -2.02 -1.69 -3.90
C LEU A 16 -3.15 -0.79 -4.41
N THR A 17 -4.37 -1.26 -4.23
CA THR A 17 -5.59 -0.52 -4.49
C THR A 17 -5.88 0.43 -3.34
N TYR A 18 -6.70 1.46 -3.58
CA TYR A 18 -7.08 2.42 -2.55
C TYR A 18 -7.68 1.76 -1.30
N THR A 19 -8.49 0.72 -1.47
CA THR A 19 -9.08 -0.05 -0.36
C THR A 19 -8.00 -0.75 0.45
N GLU A 20 -7.03 -1.40 -0.20
CA GLU A 20 -5.91 -2.03 0.49
C GLU A 20 -5.03 -1.00 1.22
N HIS A 21 -4.87 0.20 0.65
CA HIS A 21 -4.20 1.29 1.36
C HIS A 21 -4.91 1.65 2.67
N ILE A 22 -6.24 1.70 2.68
CA ILE A 22 -7.03 1.95 3.90
C ILE A 22 -6.87 0.79 4.89
N GLU A 23 -7.01 -0.45 4.44
CA GLU A 23 -6.89 -1.64 5.29
C GLU A 23 -5.51 -1.73 5.93
N ILE A 24 -4.44 -1.52 5.17
CA ILE A 24 -3.07 -1.47 5.71
C ILE A 24 -2.95 -0.45 6.84
N GLN A 25 -3.52 0.74 6.67
CA GLN A 25 -3.47 1.79 7.70
C GLN A 25 -4.24 1.39 8.94
N THR A 26 -5.48 0.93 8.78
CA THR A 26 -6.32 0.48 9.89
C THR A 26 -5.63 -0.61 10.69
N TRP A 27 -5.04 -1.59 10.01
CA TRP A 27 -4.35 -2.68 10.68
C TRP A 27 -3.04 -2.24 11.34
N LYS A 28 -2.33 -1.27 10.76
CA LYS A 28 -1.16 -0.65 11.40
C LYS A 28 -1.52 0.15 12.65
N LEU A 29 -2.67 0.83 12.67
CA LEU A 29 -3.18 1.51 13.87
C LEU A 29 -3.54 0.52 14.98
N LEU A 30 -3.98 -0.69 14.62
CA LEU A 30 -4.23 -1.82 15.54
C LEU A 30 -2.96 -2.61 15.91
N ASP A 31 -1.78 -2.01 15.70
CA ASP A 31 -0.44 -2.57 15.93
C ASP A 31 -0.21 -3.97 15.32
N LYS A 32 -0.84 -4.25 14.19
CA LYS A 32 -0.60 -5.51 13.48
C LYS A 32 0.75 -5.51 12.77
N SER A 33 1.35 -6.69 12.70
CA SER A 33 2.60 -6.90 11.97
C SER A 33 2.37 -6.89 10.46
N ASN A 34 3.36 -6.42 9.70
CA ASN A 34 3.28 -6.39 8.24
C ASN A 34 3.12 -7.80 7.63
N ARG A 35 3.60 -8.85 8.30
CA ARG A 35 3.43 -10.24 7.85
C ARG A 35 1.98 -10.71 7.99
N PHE A 36 1.31 -10.29 9.05
CA PHE A 36 -0.11 -10.58 9.28
C PHE A 36 -0.96 -9.89 8.21
N ILE A 37 -0.75 -8.59 8.00
CA ILE A 37 -1.45 -7.80 6.96
C ILE A 37 -1.20 -8.39 5.56
N ALA A 38 0.03 -8.80 5.26
CA ALA A 38 0.38 -9.41 3.98
C ALA A 38 -0.39 -10.72 3.72
N LYS A 39 -0.56 -11.56 4.75
CA LYS A 39 -1.35 -12.79 4.66
C LYS A 39 -2.83 -12.49 4.43
N GLU A 40 -3.38 -11.53 5.17
CA GLU A 40 -4.79 -11.16 5.05
C GLU A 40 -5.12 -10.63 3.65
N LEU A 41 -4.28 -9.73 3.13
CA LEU A 41 -4.51 -9.09 1.83
C LEU A 41 -4.02 -9.94 0.65
N GLY A 42 -3.44 -11.12 0.88
CA GLY A 42 -2.81 -11.91 -0.17
C GLY A 42 -1.65 -11.20 -0.88
N ARG A 43 -1.00 -10.24 -0.21
CA ARG A 43 0.07 -9.40 -0.77
C ARG A 43 1.44 -9.77 -0.25
N SER A 44 2.47 -9.30 -0.94
CA SER A 44 3.84 -9.49 -0.46
C SER A 44 4.13 -8.60 0.75
N HIS A 45 4.85 -9.14 1.74
CA HIS A 45 5.36 -8.35 2.88
C HIS A 45 6.12 -7.10 2.44
N LYS A 46 6.85 -7.16 1.32
CA LYS A 46 7.58 -6.02 0.74
C LYS A 46 6.64 -4.90 0.30
N SER A 47 5.50 -5.24 -0.30
CA SER A 47 4.48 -4.27 -0.72
C SER A 47 3.91 -3.52 0.48
N ILE A 48 3.52 -4.25 1.53
CA ILE A 48 3.02 -3.65 2.78
C ILE A 48 4.08 -2.74 3.40
N ASN A 49 5.32 -3.20 3.52
CA ASN A 49 6.41 -2.39 4.07
C ASN A 49 6.69 -1.12 3.25
N SER A 50 6.62 -1.22 1.91
CA SER A 50 6.80 -0.05 1.04
C SER A 50 5.71 1.00 1.26
N GLU A 51 4.48 0.55 1.50
CA GLU A 51 3.36 1.44 1.77
C GLU A 51 3.48 2.14 3.11
N VAL A 52 3.79 1.37 4.16
CA VAL A 52 4.04 1.94 5.50
C VAL A 52 5.14 2.99 5.45
N LYS A 53 6.23 2.73 4.72
CA LYS A 53 7.33 3.68 4.53
C LYS A 53 6.95 4.92 3.71
N ARG A 54 6.16 4.75 2.64
CA ARG A 54 5.64 5.87 1.84
C ARG A 54 4.84 6.87 2.68
N ARG A 55 4.13 6.37 3.69
CA ARG A 55 3.35 7.21 4.61
C ARG A 55 4.17 7.89 5.70
N THR A 56 5.23 7.24 6.17
CA THR A 56 6.13 7.83 7.19
C THR A 56 7.15 8.77 6.58
N THR A 57 7.45 8.64 5.28
CA THR A 57 8.44 9.47 4.60
C THR A 57 7.75 10.61 3.87
N VAL A 58 8.13 11.85 4.17
CA VAL A 58 7.69 13.02 3.38
C VAL A 58 8.30 12.92 1.98
N GLN A 59 7.47 12.72 0.96
CA GLN A 59 7.92 12.74 -0.43
C GLN A 59 8.20 14.19 -0.84
N LYS A 60 9.47 14.49 -1.14
CA LYS A 60 9.88 15.80 -1.68
C LYS A 60 10.18 15.66 -3.17
N LYS A 61 9.59 16.53 -3.99
CA LYS A 61 9.92 16.60 -5.41
C LYS A 61 11.17 17.46 -5.59
N LEU A 62 12.14 16.96 -6.35
CA LEU A 62 13.33 17.71 -6.74
C LEU A 62 13.18 18.18 -8.20
N VAL A 63 13.54 19.43 -8.50
CA VAL A 63 13.72 19.96 -9.86
C VAL A 63 15.12 20.54 -9.95
N ASN A 64 15.90 20.10 -10.94
CA ASN A 64 17.31 20.48 -11.11
C ASN A 64 18.14 20.31 -9.83
N GLY A 65 17.91 19.22 -9.08
CA GLY A 65 18.60 18.91 -7.83
C GLY A 65 18.14 19.71 -6.61
N LYS A 66 17.15 20.59 -6.74
CA LYS A 66 16.64 21.42 -5.63
C LYS A 66 15.22 21.00 -5.23
N PRO A 67 14.90 20.92 -3.92
CA PRO A 67 13.54 20.65 -3.47
C PRO A 67 12.61 21.78 -3.90
N ILE A 68 11.45 21.40 -4.44
CA ILE A 68 10.35 22.34 -4.64
C ILE A 68 9.67 22.50 -3.27
N ASN A 69 9.68 23.72 -2.72
CA ASN A 69 8.90 24.10 -1.55
C ASN A 69 7.46 24.40 -1.95
#